data_AF-A0A6L6IGQ4-F1
#
_entry.id   AF-A0A6L6IGQ4-F1
#
_cell.length_a   1.000
_cell.length_b   1.000
_cell.length_c   1.000
_cell.angle_alpha   90.00
_cell.angle_beta   90.00
_cell.angle_gamma   90.00
#
_symmetry.space_group_name_H-M   'P 1'
#
loop_
_entity.id
_entity.type
_entity.pdbx_description
1 polymer ?
#
loop_
_entity_poly.entity_id
_entity_poly.type
_entity_poly.pdbx_seq_one_letter_code
_entity_poly.pdbx_strand_id
1 'polypeptide(L)'
;MAGFINTITWTIYLKRFDVLILENSRYAVLPFNRTTLFKLVSSGTPGDGTVPVESLRAIRRSAVLKSALAVNVEHQGAYNVDSLRDIDNRPAVRFTLRAIVKMVQEVPASW
;
A
#
# COMPACT_ATOMS: atom_id res chain seq x y z
N MET A 1 0.94 -17.95 4.55
CA MET A 1 1.91 -17.66 5.61
C MET A 1 1.79 -16.18 5.95
N ALA A 2 1.46 -15.85 7.19
CA ALA A 2 1.26 -14.48 7.67
C ALA A 2 2.56 -13.67 7.63
N GLY A 3 2.49 -12.40 7.23
CA GLY A 3 3.63 -11.48 7.29
C GLY A 3 3.95 -11.16 8.75
N PHE A 4 5.11 -11.60 9.21
CA PHE A 4 5.60 -11.37 10.57
C PHE A 4 6.30 -10.00 10.62
N ILE A 5 5.86 -9.12 11.51
CA ILE A 5 6.66 -7.96 11.93
C ILE A 5 7.68 -8.52 12.94
N ASN A 6 8.94 -8.64 12.55
CA ASN A 6 9.99 -8.99 13.51
C ASN A 6 10.35 -7.74 14.32
N THR A 7 9.83 -7.65 15.54
CA THR A 7 10.25 -6.64 16.52
C THR A 7 11.57 -7.09 17.13
N ILE A 8 12.67 -6.47 16.73
CA ILE A 8 13.96 -6.61 17.43
C ILE A 8 14.08 -5.45 18.40
N THR A 9 13.82 -5.69 19.68
CA THR A 9 14.06 -4.71 20.76
C THR A 9 15.52 -4.74 21.17
N TRP A 10 16.25 -3.68 20.84
CA TRP A 10 17.50 -3.34 21.54
C TRP A 10 17.21 -2.23 22.54
N THR A 11 17.46 -2.47 23.82
CA THR A 11 17.46 -1.40 24.84
C THR A 11 18.76 -0.60 24.68
N ILE A 12 18.71 0.51 23.94
CA ILE A 12 19.88 1.37 23.73
C ILE A 12 19.84 2.50 24.76
N TYR A 13 20.74 2.47 25.75
CA TYR A 13 21.05 3.62 26.59
C TYR A 13 21.84 4.64 25.76
N LEU A 14 21.17 5.68 25.26
CA LEU A 14 21.80 6.74 24.47
C LEU A 14 22.64 7.66 25.37
N LYS A 15 23.94 7.38 25.50
CA LYS A 15 24.93 8.45 25.69
C LYS A 15 25.36 8.93 24.31
N ARG A 16 24.82 10.09 23.95
CA ARG A 16 25.39 11.16 23.11
C ARG A 16 26.54 10.74 22.17
N PHE A 17 26.28 10.94 20.87
CA PHE A 17 27.17 10.92 19.70
C PHE A 17 27.24 9.62 18.86
N ASP A 18 27.03 9.85 17.56
CA ASP A 18 27.32 9.00 16.39
C ASP A 18 26.54 7.71 16.20
N VAL A 19 25.23 7.83 15.94
CA VAL A 19 24.53 6.73 15.26
C VAL A 19 24.56 6.96 13.75
N LEU A 20 25.35 6.15 13.06
CA LEU A 20 25.22 5.93 11.62
C LEU A 20 23.79 5.43 11.37
N ILE A 21 22.93 6.31 10.85
CA ILE A 21 21.57 5.92 10.47
C ILE A 21 21.72 4.94 9.31
N LEU A 22 21.49 3.65 9.56
CA LEU A 22 21.34 2.66 8.49
C LEU A 22 20.25 3.15 7.54
N GLU A 23 20.52 3.10 6.24
CA GLU A 23 19.54 3.38 5.20
C GLU A 23 18.24 2.62 5.48
N ASN A 24 17.09 3.29 5.36
CA ASN A 24 15.76 2.77 5.65
C ASN A 24 15.44 2.44 7.13
N SER A 25 16.17 3.02 8.08
CA SER A 25 15.83 2.92 9.51
C SER A 25 15.30 4.25 10.07
N ARG A 26 14.28 4.18 10.93
CA ARG A 26 13.71 5.36 11.62
C ARG A 26 13.57 5.11 13.12
N TYR A 27 13.88 6.13 13.91
CA TYR A 27 13.62 6.13 15.34
C TYR A 27 12.19 6.61 15.61
N ALA A 28 11.47 5.91 16.48
CA ALA A 28 10.29 6.48 17.12
C ALA A 28 10.60 6.75 18.60
N VAL A 29 10.27 7.96 19.04
CA VAL A 29 10.30 8.32 20.46
C VAL A 29 9.03 7.77 21.10
N LEU A 30 9.20 6.90 22.09
CA LEU A 30 8.12 6.30 22.86
C LEU A 30 8.01 6.99 24.23
N PRO A 31 6.83 6.90 24.89
CA PRO A 31 6.68 7.36 26.26
C PRO A 31 7.73 6.76 27.21
N PHE A 32 8.08 7.51 28.25
CA PHE A 32 9.08 7.15 29.26
C PHE A 32 10.54 7.11 28.74
N ASN A 33 10.90 8.05 27.87
CA ASN A 33 12.26 8.24 27.36
C ASN A 33 12.85 6.98 26.68
N ARG A 34 11.99 6.21 26.02
CA ARG A 34 12.39 5.04 25.23
C ARG A 34 12.47 5.41 23.77
N THR A 35 13.46 4.85 23.08
CA THR A 35 13.56 4.94 21.63
C THR A 35 13.56 3.54 21.05
N THR A 36 12.75 3.32 20.02
CA THR A 36 12.74 2.07 19.26
C THR A 36 13.20 2.36 17.84
N LEU A 37 14.15 1.56 17.37
CA LEU A 37 14.60 1.58 15.98
C LEU A 37 13.69 0.69 15.14
N PHE A 38 13.04 1.26 14.15
CA PHE A 38 12.28 0.53 13.14
C PHE A 38 13.11 0.45 11.87
N LYS A 39 13.29 -0.76 11.36
CA LYS A 39 13.92 -1.00 10.05
C LYS A 39 12.82 -1.33 9.05
N LEU A 40 12.76 -0.60 7.95
CA LEU A 40 11.87 -0.94 6.85
C LEU A 40 12.43 -2.20 6.16
N VAL A 41 11.59 -3.23 6.06
CA VAL A 41 11.93 -4.49 5.40
C VAL A 41 11.09 -4.59 4.14
N SER A 42 11.75 -4.79 2.99
CA SER A 42 11.06 -5.05 1.72
C SER A 42 10.25 -6.35 1.83
N SER A 43 9.06 -6.38 1.23
CA SER A 43 8.27 -7.61 1.15
C SER A 43 8.96 -8.69 0.30
N GLY A 44 9.93 -8.30 -0.56
CA GLY A 44 10.61 -9.22 -1.48
C GLY A 44 9.70 -9.78 -2.58
N THR A 45 8.46 -9.31 -2.66
CA THR A 45 7.45 -9.77 -3.61
C THR A 45 7.00 -8.61 -4.52
N PRO A 46 6.57 -8.90 -5.77
CA PRO A 46 6.01 -7.88 -6.64
C PRO A 46 4.84 -7.15 -5.99
N GLY A 47 4.72 -5.86 -6.28
CA GLY A 47 3.70 -4.97 -5.70
C GLY A 47 3.62 -3.67 -6.49
N ASP A 48 2.83 -2.73 -6.01
CA ASP A 48 2.71 -1.38 -6.58
C ASP A 48 3.78 -0.39 -6.04
N GLY A 49 4.75 -0.89 -5.27
CA GLY A 49 5.76 -0.08 -4.57
C GLY A 49 5.42 0.22 -3.11
N THR A 50 4.18 0.00 -2.67
CA THR A 50 3.76 0.12 -1.25
C THR A 50 3.03 -1.14 -0.76
N VAL A 51 2.19 -1.73 -1.61
CA VAL A 51 1.32 -2.86 -1.31
C VAL A 51 1.77 -4.09 -2.12
N PRO A 52 2.05 -5.22 -1.46
CA PRO A 52 2.42 -6.45 -2.14
C PRO A 52 1.21 -7.11 -2.82
N VAL A 53 1.43 -7.79 -3.96
CA VAL A 53 0.38 -8.48 -4.72
C VAL A 53 -0.34 -9.55 -3.89
N GLU A 54 0.33 -10.12 -2.89
CA GLU A 54 -0.27 -11.08 -1.96
C GLU A 54 -1.48 -10.50 -1.20
N SER A 55 -1.48 -9.21 -0.88
CA SER A 55 -2.61 -8.54 -0.23
C SER A 55 -3.87 -8.61 -1.09
N LEU A 56 -3.73 -8.50 -2.41
CA LEU A 56 -4.84 -8.65 -3.36
C LEU A 56 -5.35 -10.09 -3.42
N ARG A 57 -4.52 -11.11 -3.15
CA ARG A 57 -4.98 -12.51 -3.12
C ARG A 57 -6.01 -12.75 -2.03
N ALA A 58 -5.88 -12.11 -0.87
CA ALA A 58 -6.88 -12.21 0.20
C ALA A 58 -8.22 -11.60 -0.26
N ILE A 59 -8.15 -10.43 -0.90
CA ILE A 59 -9.29 -9.69 -1.43
C ILE A 59 -10.02 -10.49 -2.53
N ARG A 60 -9.28 -11.07 -3.48
CA ARG A 60 -9.85 -11.87 -4.60
C ARG A 60 -10.59 -13.13 -4.17
N ARG A 61 -10.39 -13.63 -2.94
CA ARG A 61 -11.11 -14.79 -2.42
C ARG A 61 -12.51 -14.46 -1.92
N SER A 62 -12.85 -13.18 -1.80
CA SER A 62 -14.19 -12.76 -1.40
C SER A 62 -15.19 -12.96 -2.54
N ALA A 63 -16.23 -13.76 -2.29
CA ALA A 63 -17.34 -13.96 -3.23
C ALA A 63 -18.18 -12.68 -3.45
N VAL A 64 -18.05 -11.69 -2.57
CA VAL A 64 -18.75 -10.39 -2.68
C VAL A 64 -18.11 -9.51 -3.74
N LEU A 65 -16.82 -9.70 -4.04
CA LEU A 65 -16.12 -8.90 -5.02
C LEU A 65 -16.44 -9.35 -6.44
N LYS A 66 -17.10 -8.46 -7.19
CA LYS A 66 -17.50 -8.70 -8.58
C LYS A 66 -16.37 -8.47 -9.60
N SER A 67 -15.32 -7.73 -9.24
CA SER A 67 -14.14 -7.51 -10.09
C SER A 67 -12.95 -7.00 -9.27
N ALA A 68 -11.72 -7.26 -9.74
CA ALA A 68 -10.50 -6.76 -9.12
C ALA A 68 -9.42 -6.53 -10.20
N LEU A 69 -8.59 -5.51 -10.00
CA LEU A 69 -7.48 -5.19 -10.91
C LEU A 69 -6.14 -5.43 -10.20
N ALA A 70 -5.29 -6.24 -10.82
CA ALA A 70 -3.94 -6.58 -10.36
C ALA A 70 -2.92 -6.09 -11.39
N VAL A 71 -2.79 -4.77 -11.55
CA VAL A 71 -1.91 -4.18 -12.57
C VAL A 71 -0.62 -3.70 -11.93
N ASN A 72 0.47 -3.75 -12.71
CA ASN A 72 1.74 -3.11 -12.39
C ASN A 72 1.59 -1.59 -12.52
N VAL A 73 0.92 -0.97 -11.55
CA VAL A 73 0.73 0.47 -11.47
C VAL A 73 1.48 0.95 -10.24
N GLU A 74 2.20 2.05 -10.37
CA GLU A 74 2.89 2.67 -9.26
C GLU A 74 1.87 3.27 -8.28
N HIS A 75 2.06 3.03 -6.98
CA HIS A 75 1.07 3.32 -5.94
C HIS A 75 0.68 4.80 -5.85
N GLN A 76 1.66 5.71 -5.85
CA GLN A 76 1.43 7.13 -5.61
C GLN A 76 0.82 7.84 -6.83
N GLY A 77 1.13 7.37 -8.04
CA GLY A 77 0.71 7.92 -9.32
C GLY A 77 -0.43 7.16 -9.99
N ALA A 78 -1.02 6.16 -9.31
CA ALA A 78 -2.03 5.28 -9.88
C ALA A 78 -3.23 6.03 -10.49
N TYR A 79 -3.58 7.17 -9.89
CA TYR A 79 -4.70 8.02 -10.29
C TYR A 79 -4.27 9.37 -10.87
N ASN A 80 -2.98 9.60 -11.10
CA ASN A 80 -2.53 10.81 -11.78
C ASN A 80 -2.99 10.77 -13.23
N VAL A 81 -3.55 11.88 -13.69
CA VAL A 81 -4.07 12.08 -15.04
C VAL A 81 -3.64 13.45 -15.49
N ASP A 82 -2.86 13.51 -16.56
CA ASP A 82 -2.34 14.78 -17.08
C ASP A 82 -3.35 15.48 -18.01
N SER A 83 -4.24 14.70 -18.64
CA SER A 83 -5.34 15.21 -19.48
C SER A 83 -6.43 14.16 -19.67
N LEU A 84 -7.61 14.55 -20.17
CA LEU A 84 -8.67 13.58 -20.49
C LEU A 84 -8.23 12.50 -21.50
N ARG A 85 -7.33 12.85 -22.43
CA ARG A 85 -6.77 11.89 -23.40
C ARG A 85 -5.83 10.88 -22.75
N ASP A 86 -5.22 11.24 -21.62
CA ASP A 86 -4.31 10.38 -20.87
C ASP A 86 -5.06 9.24 -20.15
N ILE A 87 -6.35 9.42 -19.84
CA ILE A 87 -7.17 8.42 -19.13
C ILE A 87 -7.13 7.05 -19.81
N ASP A 88 -7.11 6.99 -21.14
CA ASP A 88 -7.09 5.73 -21.89
C ASP A 88 -5.83 4.88 -21.62
N ASN A 89 -4.74 5.53 -21.19
CA ASN A 89 -3.47 4.91 -20.84
C ASN A 89 -3.31 4.65 -19.33
N ARG A 90 -4.33 4.95 -18.52
CA ARG A 90 -4.30 4.80 -17.05
C ARG A 90 -5.22 3.65 -16.60
N PRO A 91 -4.69 2.42 -16.40
CA PRO A 91 -5.51 1.25 -16.12
C PRO A 91 -6.37 1.36 -14.85
N ALA A 92 -5.83 1.96 -13.78
CA ALA A 92 -6.55 2.13 -12.52
C ALA A 92 -7.76 3.07 -12.70
N VAL A 93 -7.57 4.21 -13.38
CA VAL A 93 -8.63 5.18 -13.68
C VAL A 93 -9.72 4.54 -14.53
N ARG A 94 -9.35 3.83 -15.60
CA ARG A 94 -10.31 3.13 -16.49
C ARG A 94 -11.11 2.07 -15.75
N PHE A 95 -10.45 1.28 -14.92
CA PHE A 95 -11.12 0.26 -14.12
C PHE A 95 -12.15 0.90 -13.18
N THR A 96 -11.78 2.00 -12.51
CA THR A 96 -12.67 2.72 -11.61
C THR A 96 -13.86 3.34 -12.34
N LEU A 97 -13.64 4.01 -13.49
CA LEU A 97 -14.73 4.55 -14.30
C LEU A 97 -15.69 3.45 -14.78
N ARG A 98 -15.14 2.31 -15.24
CA ARG A 98 -15.94 1.15 -15.62
C ARG A 98 -16.74 0.62 -14.43
N ALA A 99 -16.13 0.52 -13.25
CA ALA A 99 -16.82 0.06 -12.05
C ALA A 99 -17.99 0.98 -11.68
N ILE A 100 -17.81 2.30 -11.75
CA ILE A 100 -18.88 3.29 -11.52
C ILE A 100 -20.04 3.05 -12.49
N VAL A 101 -19.76 2.96 -13.80
CA VAL A 101 -20.80 2.69 -14.80
C VAL A 101 -21.56 1.40 -14.47
N LYS A 102 -20.85 0.33 -14.06
CA LYS A 102 -21.47 -0.94 -13.69
C LYS A 102 -22.28 -0.85 -12.40
N MET A 103 -21.87 -0.06 -11.41
CA MET A 103 -22.65 0.17 -10.19
C MET A 103 -23.92 0.97 -10.47
N VAL A 104 -23.84 2.01 -11.30
CA VAL A 104 -25.00 2.83 -11.70
C VAL A 104 -26.04 2.00 -12.44
N GLN A 105 -25.63 1.05 -13.28
CA GLN A 105 -26.53 0.13 -13.97
C GLN A 105 -27.36 -0.77 -13.04
N GLU A 106 -26.91 -0.98 -11.80
CA GLU A 106 -27.63 -1.80 -10.81
C GLU A 106 -28.62 -0.96 -9.98
N VAL A 107 -28.61 0.37 -10.12
CA VAL A 107 -29.57 1.25 -9.46
C VAL A 107 -30.88 1.24 -10.26
N PRO A 108 -32.03 0.90 -9.65
CA PRO A 108 -33.32 0.94 -10.33
C PRO A 108 -33.62 2.35 -10.86
N ALA A 109 -34.16 2.43 -12.09
CA ALA A 109 -34.51 3.71 -12.71
C ALA A 109 -35.80 4.35 -12.15
N SER A 110 -36.47 3.69 -11.22
CA SER A 110 -37.72 4.14 -10.60
C SER A 110 -37.47 4.82 -9.26
N TRP A 111 -37.95 6.06 -9.13
CA TRP A 111 -38.11 6.78 -7.86
C TRP A 111 -39.42 6.38 -7.19
#